data_AF-A0A3D2NJN3-F1
#
_entry.id   AF-A0A3D2NJN3-F1
#
_cell.length_a   1.000
_cell.length_b   1.000
_cell.length_c   1.000
_cell.angle_alpha   90.00
_cell.angle_beta   90.00
_cell.angle_gamma   90.00
#
_symmetry.space_group_name_H-M   'P 1'
#
loop_
_entity.id
_entity.type
_entity.pdbx_description
1 polymer ?
#
loop_
_entity_poly.entity_id
_entity_poly.type
_entity_poly.pdbx_seq_one_letter_code
_entity_poly.pdbx_strand_id
1 'polypeptide(L)'
;MQTFVSRWADSQLIGTRTRSVWQWQLIFTFSTVAIAVVIAILDELLLTHGAFLAGIILIVAASTASLVTPWARYPKWAALVLPLLDIIGVGLLAIAESNLGYLWVFPIAWIATYYGTRELIIGLVITGVMNLIDSWPRGYSSAVVLELLIVVLALAFLGITIIVGARRTRAFRHLTRRQADRLDRTLHRVQAAEQRVNAVFDSISVALARVSSGGEIVAANTAYRALYSLDPRDLRFSIGGAVE
;
A
#
# COMPACT_ATOMS: atom_id res chain seq x y z
N MET A 1 18.21 -21.17 -13.92
CA MET A 1 18.23 -20.22 -12.79
C MET A 1 17.17 -19.11 -12.94
N GLN A 2 15.93 -19.45 -13.34
CA GLN A 2 14.80 -18.51 -13.47
C GLN A 2 13.63 -18.81 -12.52
N THR A 3 13.60 -20.00 -11.91
CA THR A 3 12.50 -20.49 -11.07
C THR A 3 12.50 -19.94 -9.64
N PHE A 4 13.66 -19.53 -9.12
CA PHE A 4 13.74 -18.97 -7.75
C PHE A 4 13.12 -17.58 -7.66
N VAL A 5 13.36 -16.71 -8.65
CA VAL A 5 12.90 -15.30 -8.63
C VAL A 5 11.37 -15.20 -8.67
N SER A 6 10.67 -16.08 -9.39
CA SER A 6 9.20 -16.05 -9.44
C SER A 6 8.56 -16.37 -8.09
N ARG A 7 9.11 -17.35 -7.36
CA ARG A 7 8.56 -17.83 -6.10
C ARG A 7 8.59 -16.76 -5.00
N TRP A 8 9.60 -15.89 -5.00
CA TRP A 8 9.69 -14.73 -4.09
C TRP A 8 8.75 -13.59 -4.48
N ALA A 9 8.54 -13.35 -5.78
CA ALA A 9 7.62 -12.33 -6.25
C ALA A 9 6.16 -12.71 -5.91
N ASP A 10 5.80 -13.98 -6.09
CA ASP A 10 4.47 -14.50 -5.78
C ASP A 10 4.17 -14.45 -4.28
N SER A 11 5.14 -14.80 -3.42
CA SER A 11 4.96 -14.75 -1.96
C SER A 11 4.78 -13.32 -1.43
N GLN A 12 5.47 -12.33 -1.99
CA GLN A 12 5.26 -10.91 -1.65
C GLN A 12 3.89 -10.39 -2.10
N LEU A 13 3.42 -10.78 -3.29
CA LEU A 13 2.07 -10.42 -3.77
C LEU A 13 0.95 -11.06 -2.93
N ILE A 14 1.18 -12.28 -2.44
CA ILE A 14 0.26 -12.97 -1.53
C ILE A 14 0.21 -12.28 -0.16
N GLY A 15 1.36 -11.94 0.42
CA GLY A 15 1.46 -11.29 1.73
C GLY A 15 0.84 -9.89 1.73
N THR A 16 1.04 -9.12 0.65
CA THR A 16 0.46 -7.77 0.52
C THR A 16 -1.06 -7.79 0.39
N ARG A 17 -1.64 -8.76 -0.33
CA ARG A 17 -3.11 -8.88 -0.47
C ARG A 17 -3.77 -9.22 0.85
N THR A 18 -3.31 -10.27 1.51
CA THR A 18 -3.88 -10.73 2.79
C THR A 18 -3.87 -9.61 3.83
N ARG A 19 -2.73 -8.92 3.96
CA ARG A 19 -2.60 -7.76 4.84
C ARG A 19 -3.56 -6.62 4.48
N SER A 20 -3.73 -6.33 3.19
CA SER A 20 -4.65 -5.26 2.76
C SER A 20 -6.11 -5.57 3.08
N VAL A 21 -6.53 -6.84 2.93
CA VAL A 21 -7.89 -7.27 3.27
C VAL A 21 -8.14 -7.12 4.76
N TRP A 22 -7.21 -7.63 5.59
CA TRP A 22 -7.33 -7.51 7.05
C TRP A 22 -7.35 -6.06 7.52
N GLN A 23 -6.48 -5.22 6.96
CA GLN A 23 -6.41 -3.81 7.34
C GLN A 23 -7.73 -3.09 7.08
N TRP A 24 -8.31 -3.24 5.89
CA TRP A 24 -9.58 -2.58 5.56
C TRP A 24 -10.75 -3.14 6.36
N GLN A 25 -10.87 -4.47 6.44
CA GLN A 25 -11.97 -5.09 7.19
C GLN A 25 -11.95 -4.74 8.67
N LEU A 26 -10.77 -4.75 9.30
CA LEU A 26 -10.65 -4.43 10.73
C LEU A 26 -10.92 -2.96 11.01
N ILE A 27 -10.41 -2.04 10.18
CA ILE A 27 -10.70 -0.60 10.32
C ILE A 27 -12.21 -0.36 10.18
N PHE A 28 -12.84 -0.94 9.15
CA PHE A 28 -14.27 -0.81 8.92
C PHE A 28 -15.10 -1.41 10.06
N THR A 29 -14.81 -2.66 10.45
CA THR A 29 -15.55 -3.38 11.49
C THR A 29 -15.45 -2.65 12.82
N PHE A 30 -14.23 -2.25 13.21
CA PHE A 30 -14.01 -1.51 14.45
C PHE A 30 -14.78 -0.18 14.46
N SER A 31 -14.67 0.61 13.39
CA SER A 31 -15.36 1.91 13.30
C SER A 31 -16.87 1.74 13.36
N THR A 32 -17.41 0.77 12.63
CA THR A 32 -18.85 0.50 12.57
C THR A 32 -19.39 0.01 13.90
N VAL A 33 -18.73 -0.97 14.52
CA VAL A 33 -19.14 -1.50 15.83
C VAL A 33 -19.03 -0.42 16.91
N ALA A 34 -17.96 0.38 16.92
CA ALA A 34 -17.82 1.46 17.89
C ALA A 34 -18.95 2.49 17.78
N ILE A 35 -19.27 2.95 16.56
CA ILE A 35 -20.35 3.92 16.31
C ILE A 35 -21.71 3.30 16.64
N ALA A 36 -21.96 2.06 16.21
CA ALA A 36 -23.21 1.36 16.48
C ALA A 36 -23.43 1.14 17.98
N VAL A 37 -22.38 0.83 18.75
CA VAL A 37 -22.47 0.71 20.21
C VAL A 37 -22.82 2.04 20.85
N VAL A 38 -22.18 3.15 20.43
CA VAL A 38 -22.51 4.49 20.95
C VAL A 38 -23.97 4.82 20.68
N ILE A 39 -24.46 4.59 19.45
CA ILE A 39 -25.85 4.85 19.09
C ILE A 39 -26.81 3.95 19.88
N ALA A 40 -26.51 2.66 20.04
CA ALA A 40 -27.33 1.74 20.81
C ALA A 40 -27.39 2.06 22.31
N ILE A 41 -26.37 2.72 22.86
CA ILE A 41 -26.38 3.24 24.24
C ILE A 41 -27.30 4.47 24.34
N LEU A 42 -27.33 5.30 23.30
CA LEU A 42 -28.16 6.51 23.26
C LEU A 42 -29.64 6.19 22.97
N ASP A 43 -29.90 5.14 22.21
CA ASP A 43 -31.24 4.63 21.92
C ASP A 43 -31.26 3.09 21.99
N GLU A 44 -31.70 2.60 23.15
CA GLU A 44 -31.78 1.17 23.46
C GLU A 44 -32.76 0.42 22.53
N LEU A 45 -33.72 1.12 21.92
CA LEU A 45 -34.69 0.50 21.00
C LEU A 45 -34.03 -0.01 19.72
N LEU A 46 -32.86 0.51 19.32
CA LEU A 46 -32.12 -0.03 18.18
C LEU A 46 -31.74 -1.49 18.38
N LEU A 47 -31.44 -1.92 19.61
CA LEU A 47 -31.09 -3.32 19.89
C LEU A 47 -32.26 -4.28 19.65
N THR A 48 -33.50 -3.77 19.59
CA THR A 48 -34.68 -4.57 19.26
C THR A 48 -35.01 -4.56 17.76
N HIS A 49 -34.39 -3.67 16.97
CA HIS A 49 -34.60 -3.60 15.53
C HIS A 49 -33.90 -4.76 14.82
N GLY A 50 -34.69 -5.64 14.19
CA GLY A 50 -34.17 -6.83 13.50
C GLY A 50 -33.15 -6.49 12.40
N ALA A 51 -33.34 -5.39 11.66
CA ALA A 51 -32.40 -4.93 10.64
C ALA A 51 -31.05 -4.51 11.25
N PHE A 52 -31.07 -3.82 12.40
CA PHE A 52 -29.86 -3.43 13.11
C PHE A 52 -29.04 -4.65 13.53
N LEU A 53 -29.68 -5.62 14.19
CA LEU A 53 -29.02 -6.86 14.61
C LEU A 53 -28.48 -7.66 13.41
N ALA A 54 -29.26 -7.79 12.34
CA ALA A 54 -28.84 -8.47 11.12
C ALA A 54 -27.61 -7.79 10.48
N GLY A 55 -27.57 -6.45 10.46
CA GLY A 55 -26.43 -5.67 9.97
C GLY A 55 -25.17 -5.92 10.79
N ILE A 56 -25.25 -5.86 12.12
CA ILE A 56 -24.12 -6.15 13.01
C ILE A 56 -23.62 -7.58 12.83
N ILE A 57 -24.52 -8.57 12.84
CA ILE A 57 -24.17 -9.99 12.67
C ILE A 57 -23.47 -10.20 11.32
N LEU A 58 -24.00 -9.61 10.24
CA LEU A 58 -23.41 -9.72 8.91
C LEU A 58 -21.99 -9.14 8.86
N ILE A 59 -21.77 -7.95 9.43
CA ILE A 59 -20.47 -7.30 9.45
C ILE A 59 -19.47 -8.11 10.29
N VAL A 60 -19.86 -8.59 11.47
CA VAL A 60 -19.01 -9.42 12.33
C VAL A 60 -18.67 -10.76 11.66
N ALA A 61 -19.65 -11.39 10.99
CA ALA A 61 -19.45 -12.63 10.25
C ALA A 61 -18.51 -12.42 9.05
N ALA A 62 -18.69 -11.35 8.27
CA ALA A 62 -17.79 -10.98 7.19
C ALA A 62 -16.37 -10.70 7.72
N SER A 63 -16.26 -10.04 8.88
CA SER A 63 -14.99 -9.77 9.54
C SER A 63 -14.28 -11.06 9.95
N THR A 64 -14.99 -11.99 10.56
CA THR A 64 -14.44 -13.31 10.93
C THR A 64 -14.03 -14.11 9.71
N ALA A 65 -14.88 -14.13 8.66
CA ALA A 65 -14.54 -14.77 7.38
C ALA A 65 -13.28 -14.16 6.76
N SER A 66 -13.06 -12.85 6.91
CA SER A 66 -11.84 -12.17 6.44
C SER A 66 -10.56 -12.69 7.12
N LEU A 67 -10.63 -13.04 8.40
CA LEU A 67 -9.47 -13.48 9.17
C LEU A 67 -9.16 -14.95 8.94
N VAL A 68 -10.19 -15.79 8.81
CA VAL A 68 -10.04 -17.25 8.65
C VAL A 68 -9.71 -17.64 7.21
N THR A 69 -10.13 -16.85 6.22
CA THR A 69 -9.96 -17.20 4.81
C THR A 69 -8.49 -17.06 4.35
N PRO A 70 -7.88 -18.12 3.77
CA PRO A 70 -6.53 -18.04 3.22
C PRO A 70 -6.53 -17.34 1.85
N TRP A 71 -6.61 -16.01 1.84
CA TRP A 71 -6.70 -15.15 0.65
C TRP A 71 -5.61 -15.38 -0.41
N ALA A 72 -4.49 -15.97 -0.02
CA ALA A 72 -3.42 -16.45 -0.89
C ALA A 72 -3.90 -17.42 -1.97
N ARG A 73 -4.86 -18.28 -1.65
CA ARG A 73 -5.31 -19.40 -2.49
C ARG A 73 -6.46 -19.04 -3.42
N TYR A 74 -7.07 -17.87 -3.21
CA TYR A 74 -8.28 -17.46 -3.93
C TYR A 74 -8.00 -16.41 -5.01
N PRO A 75 -8.84 -16.39 -6.07
CA PRO A 75 -8.74 -15.38 -7.11
C PRO A 75 -9.02 -13.97 -6.55
N LYS A 76 -8.53 -12.94 -7.24
CA LYS A 76 -8.64 -11.54 -6.79
C LYS A 76 -10.09 -11.10 -6.53
N TRP A 77 -11.05 -11.61 -7.29
CA TRP A 77 -12.46 -11.26 -7.14
C TRP A 77 -13.09 -11.83 -5.87
N ALA A 78 -12.53 -12.88 -5.26
CA ALA A 78 -13.09 -13.45 -4.03
C ALA A 78 -13.08 -12.43 -2.87
N ALA A 79 -12.03 -11.61 -2.79
CA ALA A 79 -11.92 -10.56 -1.78
C ALA A 79 -12.86 -9.36 -2.04
N LEU A 80 -13.48 -9.28 -3.22
CA LEU A 80 -14.49 -8.24 -3.52
C LEU A 80 -15.81 -8.54 -2.80
N VAL A 81 -16.09 -9.81 -2.48
CA VAL A 81 -17.33 -10.18 -1.80
C VAL A 81 -17.43 -9.49 -0.44
N LEU A 82 -16.32 -9.33 0.28
CA LEU A 82 -16.30 -8.68 1.59
C LEU A 82 -16.85 -7.25 1.59
N PRO A 83 -16.30 -6.28 0.84
CA PRO A 83 -16.85 -4.93 0.83
C PRO A 83 -18.29 -4.87 0.27
N LEU A 84 -18.72 -5.82 -0.56
CA LEU A 84 -20.11 -5.89 -0.99
C LEU A 84 -21.05 -6.33 0.14
N LEU A 85 -20.63 -7.32 0.94
CA LEU A 85 -21.33 -7.71 2.17
C LEU A 85 -21.34 -6.57 3.19
N ASP A 86 -20.24 -5.82 3.30
CA ASP A 86 -20.15 -4.65 4.18
C ASP A 86 -21.14 -3.55 3.75
N ILE A 87 -21.31 -3.31 2.43
CA ILE A 87 -22.33 -2.36 1.93
C ILE A 87 -23.73 -2.80 2.34
N ILE A 88 -24.04 -4.09 2.22
CA ILE A 88 -25.34 -4.64 2.64
C ILE A 88 -25.50 -4.50 4.16
N GLY A 89 -24.46 -4.82 4.93
CA GLY A 89 -24.45 -4.68 6.39
C GLY A 89 -24.73 -3.25 6.82
N VAL A 90 -24.04 -2.26 6.23
CA VAL A 90 -24.31 -0.84 6.48
C VAL A 90 -25.72 -0.45 6.04
N GLY A 91 -26.22 -0.99 4.93
CA GLY A 91 -27.59 -0.75 4.48
C GLY A 91 -28.63 -1.25 5.49
N LEU A 92 -28.41 -2.44 6.07
CA LEU A 92 -29.26 -2.97 7.14
C LEU A 92 -29.22 -2.11 8.40
N LEU A 93 -28.04 -1.58 8.76
CA LEU A 93 -27.91 -0.61 9.84
C LEU A 93 -28.64 0.71 9.53
N ALA A 94 -28.55 1.20 8.29
CA ALA A 94 -29.18 2.44 7.84
C ALA A 94 -30.71 2.39 7.84
N ILE A 95 -31.29 1.20 7.65
CA ILE A 95 -32.75 0.99 7.79
C ILE A 95 -33.22 1.24 9.24
N ALA A 96 -32.39 0.90 10.22
CA ALA A 96 -32.71 1.16 11.62
C ALA A 96 -32.37 2.60 12.04
N GLU A 97 -31.27 3.15 11.53
CA GLU A 97 -30.80 4.50 11.83
C GLU A 97 -30.06 5.09 10.62
N SER A 98 -30.69 6.04 9.92
CA SER A 98 -30.22 6.53 8.61
C SER A 98 -28.81 7.14 8.66
N ASN A 99 -28.38 7.71 9.79
CA ASN A 99 -27.03 8.25 9.95
C ASN A 99 -25.92 7.19 9.84
N LEU A 100 -26.23 5.91 10.11
CA LEU A 100 -25.27 4.81 9.90
C LEU A 100 -24.95 4.60 8.41
N GLY A 101 -25.80 5.07 7.49
CA GLY A 101 -25.54 5.03 6.05
C GLY A 101 -24.27 5.78 5.62
N TYR A 102 -23.81 6.76 6.41
CA TYR A 102 -22.54 7.44 6.14
C TYR A 102 -21.32 6.51 6.15
N LEU A 103 -21.43 5.34 6.79
CA LEU A 103 -20.38 4.33 6.84
C LEU A 103 -20.11 3.66 5.49
N TRP A 104 -20.98 3.82 4.48
CA TRP A 104 -20.74 3.32 3.11
C TRP A 104 -19.46 3.90 2.49
N VAL A 105 -18.97 5.03 2.99
CA VAL A 105 -17.68 5.60 2.62
C VAL A 105 -16.55 4.56 2.72
N PHE A 106 -16.54 3.71 3.75
CA PHE A 106 -15.49 2.72 3.96
C PHE A 106 -15.44 1.63 2.87
N PRO A 107 -16.50 0.83 2.65
CA PRO A 107 -16.45 -0.20 1.62
C PRO A 107 -16.33 0.37 0.20
N ILE A 108 -16.89 1.55 -0.08
CA ILE A 108 -16.71 2.23 -1.37
C ILE A 108 -15.25 2.65 -1.56
N ALA A 109 -14.62 3.24 -0.54
CA ALA A 109 -13.21 3.59 -0.58
C ALA A 109 -12.31 2.36 -0.72
N TRP A 110 -12.68 1.25 -0.08
CA TRP A 110 -11.98 -0.03 -0.22
C TRP A 110 -12.03 -0.52 -1.68
N ILE A 111 -13.23 -0.57 -2.27
CA ILE A 111 -13.42 -0.97 -3.67
C ILE A 111 -12.60 -0.06 -4.59
N ALA A 112 -12.71 1.25 -4.43
CA ALA A 112 -12.02 2.24 -5.24
C ALA A 112 -10.48 2.17 -5.14
N THR A 113 -9.95 1.75 -3.99
CA THR A 113 -8.50 1.65 -3.78
C THR A 113 -7.88 0.50 -4.58
N TYR A 114 -8.53 -0.66 -4.63
CA TYR A 114 -7.93 -1.88 -5.21
C TYR A 114 -8.56 -2.35 -6.52
N TYR A 115 -9.81 -1.99 -6.80
CA TYR A 115 -10.57 -2.46 -7.96
C TYR A 115 -10.81 -1.35 -8.99
N GLY A 116 -11.52 -1.67 -10.07
CA GLY A 116 -11.79 -0.76 -11.17
C GLY A 116 -13.12 -0.04 -11.06
N THR A 117 -13.42 0.75 -12.09
CA THR A 117 -14.68 1.50 -12.19
C THR A 117 -15.90 0.58 -12.25
N ARG A 118 -15.77 -0.62 -12.83
CA ARG A 118 -16.87 -1.59 -12.91
C ARG A 118 -17.31 -2.06 -11.52
N GLU A 119 -16.36 -2.41 -10.66
CA GLU A 119 -16.64 -2.86 -9.30
C GLU A 119 -17.19 -1.72 -8.44
N LEU A 120 -16.72 -0.49 -8.66
CA LEU A 120 -17.29 0.70 -8.03
C LEU A 120 -18.76 0.89 -8.41
N ILE A 121 -19.12 0.77 -9.69
CA ILE A 121 -20.51 0.88 -10.15
C ILE A 121 -21.38 -0.19 -9.47
N ILE A 122 -20.90 -1.43 -9.36
CA ILE A 122 -21.63 -2.50 -8.66
C ILE A 122 -21.88 -2.11 -7.20
N GLY A 123 -20.87 -1.62 -6.49
CA GLY A 123 -21.02 -1.14 -5.11
C GLY A 123 -22.05 -0.03 -4.99
N LEU A 124 -21.99 0.99 -5.86
CA LEU A 124 -22.94 2.10 -5.89
C LEU A 124 -24.38 1.66 -6.18
N VAL A 125 -24.57 0.69 -7.09
CA VAL A 125 -25.89 0.11 -7.37
C VAL A 125 -26.44 -0.59 -6.14
N ILE A 126 -25.64 -1.38 -5.42
CA ILE A 126 -26.09 -2.04 -4.19
C ILE A 126 -26.44 -1.00 -3.13
N THR A 127 -25.61 0.03 -2.93
CA THR A 127 -25.92 1.16 -2.04
C THR A 127 -27.25 1.82 -2.41
N GLY A 128 -27.48 2.08 -3.70
CA GLY A 128 -28.73 2.67 -4.17
C GLY A 128 -29.94 1.77 -3.91
N VAL A 129 -29.81 0.46 -4.14
CA VAL A 129 -30.86 -0.52 -3.82
C VAL A 129 -31.16 -0.54 -2.32
N MET A 130 -30.14 -0.51 -1.46
CA MET A 130 -30.35 -0.46 0.00
C MET A 130 -31.10 0.81 0.43
N ASN A 131 -30.79 1.98 -0.14
CA ASN A 131 -31.54 3.21 0.12
C ASN A 131 -33.00 3.11 -0.35
N LEU A 132 -33.25 2.50 -1.50
CA LEU A 132 -34.60 2.30 -2.03
C LEU A 132 -35.42 1.34 -1.16
N ILE A 133 -34.79 0.33 -0.56
CA ILE A 133 -35.43 -0.59 0.39
C ILE A 133 -35.81 0.16 1.68
N ASP A 134 -34.89 0.95 2.23
CA ASP A 134 -35.16 1.79 3.41
C ASP A 134 -36.30 2.79 3.20
N SER A 135 -36.40 3.32 1.98
CA SER A 135 -37.44 4.30 1.63
C SER A 135 -38.79 3.67 1.26
N TRP A 136 -38.86 2.35 1.04
CA TRP A 136 -40.07 1.67 0.60
C TRP A 136 -41.29 1.92 1.51
N PRO A 137 -41.18 1.83 2.85
CA PRO A 137 -42.34 2.05 3.73
C PRO A 137 -42.82 3.51 3.76
N ARG A 138 -41.92 4.47 3.48
CA ARG A 138 -42.19 5.92 3.48
C ARG A 138 -42.71 6.44 2.14
N GLY A 139 -42.57 5.62 1.08
CA GLY A 139 -42.87 6.01 -0.30
C GLY A 139 -41.77 6.87 -0.93
N TYR A 140 -41.82 6.98 -2.26
CA TYR A 140 -40.82 7.71 -3.04
C TYR A 140 -41.20 9.18 -3.21
N SER A 141 -40.86 10.00 -2.20
CA SER A 141 -40.98 11.45 -2.29
C SER A 141 -39.82 12.07 -3.08
N SER A 142 -39.97 13.32 -3.51
CA SER A 142 -38.88 14.08 -4.14
C SER A 142 -37.65 14.21 -3.21
N ALA A 143 -37.85 14.26 -1.89
CA ALA A 143 -36.77 14.29 -0.91
C ALA A 143 -35.96 12.99 -0.91
N VAL A 144 -36.62 11.83 -0.97
CA VAL A 144 -35.95 10.51 -1.06
C VAL A 144 -35.12 10.41 -2.33
N VAL A 145 -35.67 10.84 -3.47
CA VAL A 145 -34.94 10.81 -4.75
C VAL A 145 -33.72 11.73 -4.68
N LEU A 146 -33.85 12.90 -4.07
CA LEU A 146 -32.75 13.85 -3.89
C LEU A 146 -31.67 13.29 -2.96
N GLU A 147 -32.06 12.68 -1.84
CA GLU A 147 -31.13 12.05 -0.89
C GLU A 147 -30.35 10.91 -1.56
N LEU A 148 -31.05 9.99 -2.26
CA LEU A 148 -30.43 8.93 -3.04
C LEU A 148 -29.43 9.48 -4.05
N LEU A 149 -29.81 10.53 -4.79
CA LEU A 149 -28.95 11.16 -5.80
C LEU A 149 -27.71 11.80 -5.16
N ILE A 150 -27.87 12.49 -4.03
CA ILE A 150 -26.75 13.08 -3.28
C ILE A 150 -25.79 11.99 -2.79
N VAL A 151 -26.31 10.94 -2.13
CA VAL A 151 -25.49 9.84 -1.58
C VAL A 151 -24.73 9.12 -2.69
N VAL A 152 -25.41 8.75 -3.77
CA VAL A 152 -24.78 8.02 -4.89
C VAL A 152 -23.74 8.91 -5.60
N LEU A 153 -24.05 10.18 -5.86
CA LEU A 153 -23.09 11.09 -6.51
C LEU A 153 -21.89 11.40 -5.61
N ALA A 154 -22.09 11.61 -4.31
CA ALA A 154 -21.01 11.85 -3.36
C ALA A 154 -20.07 10.65 -3.27
N LEU A 155 -20.61 9.43 -3.15
CA LEU A 155 -19.83 8.20 -3.12
C LEU A 155 -19.17 7.91 -4.47
N ALA A 156 -19.82 8.22 -5.59
CA ALA A 156 -19.22 8.10 -6.91
C ALA A 156 -18.02 9.05 -7.07
N PHE A 157 -18.17 10.31 -6.68
CA PHE A 157 -17.11 11.31 -6.71
C PHE A 157 -15.93 10.90 -5.81
N LEU A 158 -16.21 10.46 -4.59
CA LEU A 158 -15.22 9.90 -3.67
C LEU A 158 -14.48 8.72 -4.30
N GLY A 159 -15.22 7.74 -4.81
CA GLY A 159 -14.66 6.53 -5.42
C GLY A 159 -13.78 6.85 -6.64
N ILE A 160 -14.23 7.73 -7.53
CA ILE A 160 -13.45 8.17 -8.69
C ILE A 160 -12.16 8.87 -8.23
N THR A 161 -12.25 9.76 -7.25
CA THR A 161 -11.11 10.49 -6.69
C THR A 161 -10.07 9.51 -6.14
N ILE A 162 -10.50 8.50 -5.39
CA ILE A 162 -9.62 7.46 -4.85
C ILE A 162 -9.00 6.62 -5.97
N ILE A 163 -9.77 6.22 -7.00
CA ILE A 163 -9.24 5.45 -8.14
C ILE A 163 -8.13 6.24 -8.85
N VAL A 164 -8.36 7.52 -9.14
CA VAL A 164 -7.38 8.40 -9.81
C VAL A 164 -6.15 8.58 -8.93
N GLY A 165 -6.33 8.86 -7.64
CA GLY A 165 -5.24 8.99 -6.67
C GLY A 165 -4.41 7.72 -6.57
N ALA A 166 -5.05 6.56 -6.41
CA ALA A 166 -4.38 5.27 -6.30
C ALA A 166 -3.61 4.88 -7.58
N ARG A 167 -4.09 5.27 -8.76
CA ARG A 167 -3.35 5.11 -10.03
C ARG A 167 -2.10 6.00 -10.04
N ARG A 168 -2.23 7.26 -9.64
CA ARG A 168 -1.11 8.21 -9.57
C ARG A 168 -0.03 7.77 -8.60
N THR A 169 -0.39 7.35 -7.38
CA THR A 169 0.57 6.85 -6.38
C THR A 169 1.32 5.61 -6.87
N ARG A 170 0.63 4.70 -7.57
CA ARG A 170 1.26 3.51 -8.18
C ARG A 170 2.28 3.90 -9.26
N ALA A 171 1.93 4.83 -10.15
CA ALA A 171 2.83 5.34 -11.18
C ALA A 171 4.07 6.02 -10.57
N PHE A 172 3.87 6.85 -9.55
CA PHE A 172 4.97 7.53 -8.86
C PHE A 172 5.92 6.55 -8.19
N ARG A 173 5.41 5.57 -7.44
CA ARG A 173 6.23 4.51 -6.82
C ARG A 173 7.06 3.73 -7.86
N HIS A 174 6.49 3.47 -9.04
CA HIS A 174 7.21 2.79 -10.12
C HIS A 174 8.36 3.64 -10.67
N LEU A 175 8.16 4.95 -10.80
CA LEU A 175 9.21 5.88 -11.22
C LEU A 175 10.32 5.98 -10.17
N THR A 176 9.98 6.14 -8.90
CA THR A 176 10.97 6.23 -7.80
C THR A 176 11.81 4.97 -7.71
N ARG A 177 11.21 3.77 -7.82
CA ARG A 177 11.97 2.51 -7.84
C ARG A 177 12.95 2.44 -9.01
N ARG A 178 12.53 2.85 -10.21
CA ARG A 178 13.44 2.92 -11.37
C ARG A 178 14.57 3.90 -11.20
N GLN A 179 14.34 5.01 -10.51
CA GLN A 179 15.39 6.00 -10.20
C GLN A 179 16.39 5.43 -9.18
N ALA A 180 15.91 4.77 -8.13
CA ALA A 180 16.76 4.08 -7.15
C ALA A 180 17.64 3.01 -7.81
N ASP A 181 17.04 2.15 -8.65
CA ASP A 181 17.79 1.10 -9.38
C ASP A 181 18.85 1.69 -10.33
N ARG A 182 18.60 2.85 -10.93
CA ARG A 182 19.57 3.52 -11.81
C ARG A 182 20.72 4.13 -11.01
N LEU A 183 20.44 4.72 -9.86
CA LEU A 183 21.46 5.27 -8.97
C LEU A 183 22.37 4.16 -8.47
N ASP A 184 21.78 3.07 -7.97
CA ASP A 184 22.51 1.91 -7.46
C ASP A 184 23.45 1.30 -8.51
N ARG A 185 22.96 1.13 -9.75
CA ARG A 185 23.79 0.68 -10.88
C ARG A 185 24.91 1.66 -11.24
N THR A 186 24.68 2.96 -11.10
CA THR A 186 25.69 3.98 -11.39
C THR A 186 26.78 3.96 -10.33
N LEU A 187 26.41 3.88 -9.05
CA LEU A 187 27.35 3.74 -7.94
C LEU A 187 28.21 2.48 -8.09
N HIS A 188 27.60 1.34 -8.38
CA HIS A 188 28.36 0.11 -8.64
C HIS A 188 29.33 0.23 -9.81
N ARG A 189 28.97 0.95 -10.88
CA ARG A 189 29.87 1.20 -12.01
C ARG A 189 31.04 2.11 -11.64
N VAL A 190 30.79 3.17 -10.87
CA VAL A 190 31.83 4.09 -10.40
C VAL A 190 32.81 3.36 -9.48
N GLN A 191 32.29 2.61 -8.50
CA GLN A 191 33.12 1.81 -7.60
C GLN A 191 33.96 0.78 -8.36
N ALA A 192 33.39 0.09 -9.35
CA ALA A 192 34.13 -0.85 -10.17
C ALA A 192 35.20 -0.17 -11.04
N ALA A 193 34.95 1.07 -11.51
CA ALA A 193 35.93 1.86 -12.24
C ALA A 193 37.07 2.32 -11.32
N GLU A 194 36.77 2.82 -10.12
CA GLU A 194 37.76 3.19 -9.10
C GLU A 194 38.63 1.99 -8.71
N GLN A 195 38.03 0.83 -8.47
CA GLN A 195 38.77 -0.39 -8.15
C GLN A 195 39.72 -0.81 -9.29
N ARG A 196 39.31 -0.66 -10.55
CA ARG A 196 40.17 -0.94 -11.71
C ARG A 196 41.30 0.07 -11.83
N VAL A 197 41.04 1.35 -11.63
CA VAL A 197 42.07 2.41 -11.65
C VAL A 197 43.10 2.16 -10.56
N ASN A 198 42.66 1.85 -9.34
CA ASN A 198 43.56 1.52 -8.24
C ASN A 198 44.36 0.25 -8.50
N ALA A 199 43.73 -0.80 -9.05
CA ALA A 199 44.43 -2.03 -9.42
C ALA A 199 45.50 -1.80 -10.50
N VAL A 200 45.24 -0.94 -11.49
CA VAL A 200 46.23 -0.58 -12.51
C VAL A 200 47.38 0.21 -11.87
N PHE A 201 47.08 1.23 -11.04
CA PHE A 201 48.10 2.03 -10.34
C PHE A 201 49.02 1.17 -9.48
N ASP A 202 48.47 0.18 -8.77
CA ASP A 202 49.23 -0.77 -7.95
C ASP A 202 50.02 -1.80 -8.77
N SER A 203 49.56 -2.16 -9.97
CA SER A 203 50.22 -3.15 -10.83
C SER A 203 51.47 -2.64 -11.57
N ILE A 204 51.69 -1.32 -11.58
CA ILE A 204 52.84 -0.72 -12.28
C ILE A 204 54.13 -1.04 -11.52
N SER A 205 55.08 -1.68 -12.20
CA SER A 205 56.37 -2.12 -11.65
C SER A 205 57.36 -0.97 -11.36
N VAL A 206 56.99 0.27 -11.70
CA VAL A 206 57.75 1.49 -11.42
C VAL A 206 57.21 2.11 -10.13
N ALA A 207 58.11 2.47 -9.21
CA ALA A 207 57.75 3.13 -7.96
C ALA A 207 57.18 4.54 -8.26
N LEU A 208 55.90 4.75 -7.96
CA LEU A 208 55.19 6.01 -8.15
C LEU A 208 54.69 6.54 -6.81
N ALA A 209 54.97 7.81 -6.52
CA ALA A 209 54.45 8.54 -5.37
C ALA A 209 54.00 9.94 -5.79
N ARG A 210 52.83 10.35 -5.30
CA ARG A 210 52.29 11.70 -5.47
C ARG A 210 52.60 12.52 -4.24
N VAL A 211 53.20 13.69 -4.44
CA VAL A 211 53.64 14.59 -3.37
C VAL A 211 52.83 15.87 -3.43
N SER A 212 52.37 16.37 -2.28
CA SER A 212 51.65 17.64 -2.18
C SER A 212 52.61 18.82 -2.36
N SER A 213 52.06 20.02 -2.56
CA SER A 213 52.86 21.26 -2.60
C SER A 213 53.62 21.54 -1.28
N GLY A 214 53.23 20.89 -0.18
CA GLY A 214 53.92 20.96 1.12
C GLY A 214 55.01 19.91 1.31
N GLY A 215 55.24 19.01 0.34
CA GLY A 215 56.29 17.98 0.41
C GLY A 215 55.85 16.66 1.04
N GLU A 216 54.57 16.49 1.40
CA GLU A 216 54.07 15.24 1.96
C GLU A 216 53.57 14.28 0.87
N ILE A 217 53.79 12.97 1.05
CA ILE A 217 53.35 11.94 0.11
C ILE A 217 51.87 11.63 0.36
N VAL A 218 51.03 11.90 -0.65
CA VAL A 218 49.58 11.76 -0.58
C VAL A 218 49.10 10.39 -1.05
N ALA A 219 49.80 9.78 -2.00
CA ALA A 219 49.52 8.44 -2.50
C ALA A 219 50.79 7.78 -3.03
N ALA A 220 50.95 6.48 -2.82
CA ALA A 220 52.07 5.70 -3.36
C ALA A 220 51.57 4.33 -3.85
N ASN A 221 52.19 3.78 -4.89
CA ASN A 221 51.82 2.46 -5.39
C ASN A 221 52.56 1.33 -4.67
N THR A 222 52.18 0.08 -4.96
CA THR A 222 52.77 -1.11 -4.33
C THR A 222 54.28 -1.22 -4.60
N ALA A 223 54.75 -0.87 -5.80
CA ALA A 223 56.18 -0.87 -6.13
C ALA A 223 56.98 0.14 -5.28
N TYR A 224 56.44 1.34 -5.02
CA TYR A 224 57.07 2.35 -4.15
C TYR A 224 57.14 1.87 -2.70
N ARG A 225 56.05 1.30 -2.16
CA ARG A 225 56.03 0.75 -0.80
C ARG A 225 57.03 -0.39 -0.63
N ALA A 226 57.09 -1.30 -1.61
CA ALA A 226 58.04 -2.41 -1.59
C ALA A 226 59.50 -1.93 -1.66
N LEU A 227 59.78 -0.90 -2.46
CA LEU A 227 61.11 -0.31 -2.60
C LEU A 227 61.60 0.31 -1.27
N TYR A 228 60.72 0.99 -0.54
CA TYR A 228 61.05 1.68 0.71
C TYR A 228 60.70 0.88 1.98
N SER A 229 60.30 -0.38 1.84
CA SER A 229 59.90 -1.25 2.96
C SER A 229 58.85 -0.62 3.89
N LEU A 230 57.92 0.15 3.32
CA LEU A 230 56.84 0.79 4.07
C LEU A 230 55.75 -0.25 4.42
N ASP A 231 55.33 -0.29 5.68
CA ASP A 231 54.28 -1.20 6.14
C ASP A 231 52.94 -0.83 5.48
N PRO A 232 52.25 -1.78 4.79
CA PRO A 232 50.94 -1.56 4.21
C PRO A 232 49.85 -1.09 5.20
N ARG A 233 50.08 -1.22 6.50
CA ARG A 233 49.15 -0.84 7.57
C ARG A 233 49.47 0.50 8.23
N ASP A 234 50.53 1.18 7.80
CA ASP A 234 50.90 2.48 8.33
C ASP A 234 49.92 3.57 7.82
N LEU A 235 48.99 3.99 8.69
CA LEU A 235 47.85 4.89 8.40
C LEU A 235 48.24 6.28 7.88
N ARG A 236 49.54 6.59 7.80
CA ARG A 236 50.06 7.84 7.21
C ARG A 236 49.99 7.86 5.69
N PHE A 237 49.82 6.71 5.03
CA PHE A 237 49.76 6.59 3.58
C PHE A 237 48.43 5.95 3.15
N SER A 238 47.61 6.69 2.40
CA SER A 238 46.34 6.17 1.86
C SER A 238 46.58 5.01 0.88
N ILE A 239 45.85 3.90 1.08
CA ILE A 239 45.86 2.75 0.17
C ILE A 239 45.07 3.13 -1.09
N GLY A 240 45.79 3.55 -2.13
CA GLY A 240 45.23 3.77 -3.47
C GLY A 240 44.41 5.06 -3.57
N GLY A 241 45.00 6.07 -4.21
CA GLY A 241 44.33 7.34 -4.45
C GLY A 241 44.83 7.99 -5.72
N ALA A 242 44.48 7.40 -6.87
CA ALA A 242 44.71 8.03 -8.17
C ALA A 242 43.70 9.17 -8.45
N VAL A 243 42.62 9.28 -7.67
CA VAL A 243 41.55 10.26 -7.90
C VAL A 243 41.19 10.95 -6.58
N GLU A 244 41.64 12.19 -6.47
CA GLU A 244 40.86 13.33 -6.00
C GLU A 244 41.17 14.49 -6.95
#